data_AF-A0A7Y1UQ45-F1
#
_entry.id   AF-A0A7Y1UQ45-F1
#
_cell.length_a   1.000
_cell.length_b   1.000
_cell.length_c   1.000
_cell.angle_alpha   90.00
_cell.angle_beta   90.00
_cell.angle_gamma   90.00
#
_symmetry.space_group_name_H-M   'P 1'
#
loop_
_entity.id
_entity.type
_entity.pdbx_description
1 polymer ?
#
loop_
_entity_poly.entity_id
_entity_poly.type
_entity_poly.pdbx_seq_one_letter_code
_entity_poly.pdbx_strand_id
1 'polypeptide(L)'
;MARLRPLALLAALTLIAGACSGDSFVENTATTAPTPTTARPATTTPGDGETNDARDEIQARIDELIIEAQQLRDLEFLEPVEVILLSDEEYQARFREIIDEELATEDVEAINAVLRLLGIIQPDDDYLELIETLLTSGTGGFYDPDTGELVVRLFDDEFGPYAESVVIHELVHALQDQHFDLLDNDDLEGDLAYVASAIVEGDALLREVSYVQAMSLADQAAYIAATADIDLSALDTLPGYIVEGFQAAYLDGFFFHQEIGLDEIDSQFTNLPESSEQLLDQDKYRRDEQPRPVVLPDLELPGYTLWFDATAGQKDLELLLTDGIGAGEAERAAVGWGGDANRIYNTGEDEAVYILQYLGDTKVEAEQLEAAFVEFIDNMVSDDAFTVVERDADELLVIIASDPAVGPSLRAAFSS
;
A
#
# COMPACT_ATOMS: atom_id res chain seq x y z
N MET A 1 22.70 -7.29 5.09
CA MET A 1 21.74 -7.03 6.18
C MET A 1 20.50 -6.59 5.43
N ALA A 2 19.55 -7.51 5.25
CA ALA A 2 18.28 -7.20 4.62
C ALA A 2 17.56 -6.17 5.50
N ARG A 3 17.10 -5.09 4.89
CA ARG A 3 16.34 -4.00 5.53
C ARG A 3 14.88 -4.25 5.09
N LEU A 4 14.03 -4.79 5.96
CA LEU A 4 13.14 -4.09 6.92
C LEU A 4 12.20 -3.10 6.22
N ARG A 5 10.97 -3.57 5.95
CA ARG A 5 9.88 -2.96 5.15
C ARG A 5 8.86 -2.21 6.06
N PRO A 6 8.14 -1.16 5.57
CA PRO A 6 7.31 -0.23 6.38
C PRO A 6 5.92 -0.71 6.87
N LEU A 7 5.48 -0.17 8.01
CA LEU A 7 4.10 -0.22 8.54
C LEU A 7 3.10 0.40 7.55
N ALA A 8 1.90 -0.16 7.51
CA ALA A 8 0.68 0.35 6.87
C ALA A 8 0.56 0.20 5.34
N LEU A 9 1.65 0.21 4.58
CA LEU A 9 1.61 -0.07 3.13
C LEU A 9 1.81 -1.54 2.75
N LEU A 10 2.30 -2.34 3.69
CA LEU A 10 2.65 -3.74 3.41
C LEU A 10 1.47 -4.55 2.89
N ALA A 11 0.24 -4.26 3.30
CA ALA A 11 -0.93 -5.01 2.89
C ALA A 11 -1.24 -4.90 1.37
N ALA A 12 -0.97 -3.74 0.77
CA ALA A 12 -1.11 -3.54 -0.68
C ALA A 12 0.19 -3.86 -1.43
N LEU A 13 1.37 -3.57 -0.84
CA LEU A 13 2.65 -3.84 -1.50
C LEU A 13 3.05 -5.32 -1.50
N THR A 14 2.74 -6.14 -0.48
CA THR A 14 3.18 -7.55 -0.48
C THR A 14 2.41 -8.42 -1.47
N LEU A 15 1.26 -7.97 -1.97
CA LEU A 15 0.62 -8.63 -3.11
C LEU A 15 1.27 -8.24 -4.44
N ILE A 16 2.00 -7.12 -4.51
CA ILE A 16 2.72 -6.63 -5.70
C ILE A 16 4.25 -6.87 -5.60
N ALA A 17 4.76 -7.32 -4.47
CA ALA A 17 6.19 -7.48 -4.23
C ALA A 17 6.46 -8.61 -3.23
N GLY A 18 6.28 -9.85 -3.68
CA GLY A 18 6.83 -11.01 -2.98
C GLY A 18 8.36 -10.91 -2.98
N ALA A 19 8.97 -10.99 -1.80
CA ALA A 19 10.41 -11.26 -1.75
C ALA A 19 10.81 -11.93 -0.44
N CYS A 20 11.35 -13.15 -0.56
CA CYS A 20 12.47 -13.57 0.26
C CYS A 20 13.49 -14.39 -0.56
N SER A 21 14.59 -13.70 -0.90
CA SER A 21 15.79 -14.27 -1.50
C SER A 21 16.50 -15.28 -0.58
N GLY A 22 16.76 -16.48 -1.12
CA GLY A 22 17.66 -17.48 -0.55
C GLY A 22 18.77 -17.87 -1.54
N ASP A 23 19.96 -17.28 -1.36
CA ASP A 23 21.17 -17.49 -2.16
C ASP A 23 21.72 -18.94 -2.04
N SER A 24 22.08 -19.53 -3.18
CA SER A 24 23.27 -20.39 -3.25
C SER A 24 23.94 -20.37 -4.64
N PHE A 25 25.01 -19.58 -4.72
CA PHE A 25 26.10 -19.75 -5.68
C PHE A 25 26.53 -21.23 -5.86
N VAL A 26 26.38 -21.77 -7.07
CA VAL A 26 27.35 -22.72 -7.65
C VAL A 26 27.60 -22.38 -9.12
N GLU A 27 28.82 -21.94 -9.38
CA GLU A 27 29.44 -21.76 -10.68
C GLU A 27 29.51 -23.09 -11.44
N ASN A 28 28.86 -23.21 -12.61
CA ASN A 28 29.35 -24.12 -13.64
C ASN A 28 28.93 -23.71 -15.07
N THR A 29 29.95 -23.48 -15.89
CA THR A 29 29.91 -23.27 -17.33
C THR A 29 29.28 -24.43 -18.10
N ALA A 30 28.25 -24.16 -18.92
CA ALA A 30 28.03 -24.85 -20.20
C ALA A 30 27.03 -24.10 -21.10
N THR A 31 27.49 -23.70 -22.28
CA THR A 31 26.70 -23.23 -23.42
C THR A 31 25.77 -24.33 -23.95
N THR A 32 24.47 -24.08 -23.99
CA THR A 32 23.52 -24.80 -24.87
C THR A 32 22.43 -23.88 -25.39
N ALA A 33 22.13 -24.00 -26.68
CA ALA A 33 21.16 -23.23 -27.46
C ALA A 33 19.70 -23.46 -27.01
N PRO A 34 18.77 -22.51 -27.27
CA PRO A 34 17.37 -22.66 -26.88
C PRO A 34 16.68 -23.72 -27.75
N THR A 35 15.98 -24.63 -27.07
CA THR A 35 15.01 -25.56 -27.67
C THR A 35 13.63 -24.92 -27.57
N PRO A 36 12.72 -25.07 -28.55
CA PRO A 36 11.42 -24.40 -28.49
C PRO A 36 10.56 -25.06 -27.41
N THR A 37 10.23 -24.30 -26.37
CA THR A 37 9.24 -24.69 -25.37
C THR A 37 7.88 -24.73 -26.04
N THR A 38 7.31 -25.93 -26.12
CA THR A 38 5.93 -26.18 -26.48
C THR A 38 5.00 -25.54 -25.45
N ALA A 39 4.08 -24.71 -25.93
CA ALA A 39 3.00 -24.10 -25.15
C ALA A 39 2.29 -25.16 -24.28
N ARG A 40 2.22 -24.89 -22.98
CA ARG A 40 1.42 -25.61 -22.00
C ARG A 40 0.01 -24.99 -22.01
N PRO A 41 -1.08 -25.77 -21.87
CA PRO A 41 -2.43 -25.22 -21.83
C PRO A 41 -2.65 -24.45 -20.52
N ALA A 42 -3.34 -23.31 -20.61
CA ALA A 42 -3.96 -22.62 -19.47
C ALA A 42 -4.86 -23.59 -18.70
N THR A 43 -4.78 -23.60 -17.36
CA THR A 43 -5.65 -24.44 -16.52
C THR A 43 -6.33 -23.56 -15.49
N THR A 44 -7.44 -22.93 -15.87
CA THR A 44 -8.44 -22.46 -14.91
C THR A 44 -8.88 -23.67 -14.07
N THR A 45 -8.90 -23.52 -12.74
CA THR A 45 -9.57 -24.49 -11.86
C THR A 45 -10.78 -23.80 -11.22
N PRO A 46 -11.96 -23.80 -11.88
CA PRO A 46 -13.20 -23.41 -11.23
C PRO A 46 -13.61 -24.47 -10.21
N GLY A 47 -14.22 -24.04 -9.10
CA GLY A 47 -14.66 -24.88 -7.98
C GLY A 47 -15.39 -26.18 -8.38
N ASP A 48 -15.35 -27.16 -7.48
CA ASP A 48 -15.70 -28.59 -7.69
C ASP A 48 -17.19 -28.90 -8.01
N GLY A 49 -18.00 -27.89 -8.39
CA GLY A 49 -19.46 -27.98 -8.57
C GLY A 49 -20.03 -27.70 -9.98
N GLU A 50 -19.27 -27.13 -10.91
CA GLU A 50 -19.80 -26.66 -12.20
C GLU A 50 -19.86 -27.72 -13.31
N THR A 51 -20.86 -27.61 -14.20
CA THR A 51 -20.93 -28.43 -15.41
C THR A 51 -19.85 -28.03 -16.41
N ASN A 52 -19.33 -28.97 -17.21
CA ASN A 52 -18.32 -28.68 -18.25
C ASN A 52 -18.71 -27.52 -19.18
N ASP A 53 -19.99 -27.39 -19.54
CA ASP A 53 -20.46 -26.32 -20.42
C ASP A 53 -20.34 -24.92 -19.77
N ALA A 54 -20.60 -24.80 -18.47
CA ALA A 54 -20.45 -23.54 -17.73
C ALA A 54 -18.99 -23.12 -17.57
N ARG A 55 -18.10 -24.09 -17.32
CA ARG A 55 -16.65 -23.85 -17.25
C ARG A 55 -16.09 -23.37 -18.59
N ASP A 56 -16.54 -23.96 -19.70
CA ASP A 56 -16.15 -23.53 -21.04
C ASP A 56 -16.65 -22.10 -21.35
N GLU A 57 -17.83 -21.72 -20.86
CA GLU A 57 -18.37 -20.35 -21.00
C GLU A 57 -17.57 -19.32 -20.18
N ILE A 58 -17.23 -19.65 -18.92
CA ILE A 58 -16.39 -18.79 -18.07
C ILE A 58 -15.00 -18.60 -18.68
N GLN A 59 -14.36 -19.67 -19.15
CA GLN A 59 -13.06 -19.58 -19.80
C GLN A 59 -13.13 -18.69 -21.05
N ALA A 60 -14.16 -18.85 -21.89
CA ALA A 60 -14.34 -18.01 -23.06
C ALA A 60 -14.49 -16.53 -22.70
N ARG A 61 -15.19 -16.22 -21.59
CA ARG A 61 -15.30 -14.84 -21.10
C ARG A 61 -13.97 -14.31 -20.58
N ILE A 62 -13.19 -15.10 -19.84
CA ILE A 62 -11.83 -14.73 -19.39
C ILE A 62 -10.94 -14.41 -20.60
N ASP A 63 -10.99 -15.23 -21.65
CA ASP A 63 -10.22 -14.99 -22.88
C ASP A 63 -10.60 -13.65 -23.55
N GLU A 64 -11.88 -13.26 -23.47
CA GLU A 64 -12.35 -11.95 -23.92
C GLU A 64 -11.85 -10.81 -23.02
N LEU A 65 -11.89 -10.98 -21.69
CA LEU A 65 -11.37 -9.99 -20.73
C LEU A 65 -9.88 -9.73 -20.91
N ILE A 66 -9.08 -10.76 -21.22
CA ILE A 66 -7.66 -10.62 -21.57
C ILE A 66 -7.48 -9.71 -22.80
N ILE A 67 -8.36 -9.83 -23.79
CA ILE A 67 -8.31 -8.95 -24.98
C ILE A 67 -8.77 -7.53 -24.61
N GLU A 68 -9.80 -7.40 -23.77
CA GLU A 68 -10.32 -6.11 -23.31
C GLU A 68 -9.30 -5.34 -22.46
N ALA A 69 -8.59 -6.00 -21.54
CA ALA A 69 -7.51 -5.42 -20.75
C ALA A 69 -6.38 -4.86 -21.63
N GLN A 70 -5.94 -5.63 -22.63
CA GLN A 70 -4.94 -5.16 -23.61
C GLN A 70 -5.44 -3.95 -24.41
N GLN A 71 -6.71 -3.94 -24.82
CA GLN A 71 -7.31 -2.81 -25.53
C GLN A 71 -7.46 -1.57 -24.66
N LEU A 72 -7.80 -1.75 -23.39
CA LEU A 72 -7.85 -0.65 -22.42
C LEU A 72 -6.44 -0.06 -22.32
N ARG A 73 -5.44 -0.85 -21.92
CA ARG A 73 -4.07 -0.38 -21.67
C ARG A 73 -3.28 0.01 -22.92
N ASP A 74 -3.72 -0.39 -24.12
CA ASP A 74 -2.94 -0.31 -25.37
C ASP A 74 -1.58 -1.02 -25.26
N LEU A 75 -1.56 -2.14 -24.51
CA LEU A 75 -0.40 -2.99 -24.27
C LEU A 75 -0.77 -4.44 -24.59
N GLU A 76 0.14 -5.19 -25.22
CA GLU A 76 -0.02 -6.63 -25.44
C GLU A 76 0.66 -7.42 -24.32
N PHE A 77 0.07 -8.52 -23.86
CA PHE A 77 0.76 -9.43 -22.94
C PHE A 77 2.01 -10.03 -23.61
N LEU A 78 3.15 -9.95 -22.93
CA LEU A 78 4.41 -10.56 -23.35
C LEU A 78 4.46 -12.05 -23.02
N GLU A 79 3.81 -12.44 -21.91
CA GLU A 79 3.68 -13.82 -21.45
C GLU A 79 2.22 -14.14 -21.10
N PRO A 80 1.77 -15.40 -21.24
CA PRO A 80 0.42 -15.79 -20.85
C PRO A 80 0.17 -15.57 -19.36
N VAL A 81 -1.00 -15.04 -19.01
CA VAL A 81 -1.46 -14.88 -17.62
C VAL A 81 -2.47 -15.98 -17.29
N GLU A 82 -2.31 -16.61 -16.13
CA GLU A 82 -3.23 -17.63 -15.63
C GLU A 82 -4.21 -17.00 -14.64
N VAL A 83 -5.52 -17.10 -14.95
CA VAL A 83 -6.60 -16.63 -14.08
C VAL A 83 -7.14 -17.80 -13.26
N ILE A 84 -7.14 -17.64 -11.94
CA ILE A 84 -7.61 -18.61 -10.96
C ILE A 84 -8.82 -18.01 -10.26
N LEU A 85 -9.97 -18.67 -10.36
CA LEU A 85 -11.19 -18.26 -9.67
C LEU A 85 -11.36 -19.11 -8.41
N LEU A 86 -11.45 -18.48 -7.25
CA LEU A 86 -11.63 -19.16 -5.97
C LEU A 86 -12.97 -18.79 -5.33
N SER A 87 -13.59 -19.75 -4.65
CA SER A 87 -14.70 -19.44 -3.73
C SER A 87 -14.21 -18.53 -2.60
N ASP A 88 -15.16 -17.89 -1.91
CA ASP A 88 -14.88 -17.05 -0.74
C ASP A 88 -13.98 -17.75 0.31
N GLU A 89 -14.31 -19.00 0.65
CA GLU A 89 -13.57 -19.78 1.65
C GLU A 89 -12.14 -20.13 1.18
N GLU A 90 -11.99 -20.52 -0.09
CA GLU A 90 -10.69 -20.84 -0.69
C GLU A 90 -9.81 -19.60 -0.82
N TYR A 91 -10.38 -18.47 -1.21
CA TYR A 91 -9.67 -17.19 -1.31
C TYR A 91 -9.11 -16.78 0.05
N GLN A 92 -9.94 -16.77 1.09
CA GLN A 92 -9.48 -16.43 2.43
C GLN A 92 -8.42 -17.42 2.95
N ALA A 93 -8.51 -18.71 2.62
CA ALA A 93 -7.51 -19.69 3.02
C ALA A 93 -6.16 -19.45 2.33
N ARG A 94 -6.16 -19.18 1.02
CA ARG A 94 -4.95 -18.82 0.27
C ARG A 94 -4.33 -17.53 0.81
N PHE A 95 -5.15 -16.53 1.10
CA PHE A 95 -4.67 -15.24 1.57
C PHE A 95 -3.97 -15.33 2.94
N ARG A 96 -4.51 -16.14 3.87
CA ARG A 96 -3.85 -16.40 5.16
C ARG A 96 -2.49 -17.05 5.01
N GLU A 97 -2.34 -17.98 4.06
CA GLU A 97 -1.04 -18.62 3.79
C GLU A 97 -0.02 -17.59 3.29
N ILE A 98 -0.42 -16.68 2.39
CA ILE A 98 0.45 -15.59 1.91
C ILE A 98 0.87 -14.66 3.05
N ILE A 99 -0.09 -14.25 3.90
CA ILE A 99 0.19 -13.40 5.06
C ILE A 99 1.20 -14.09 6.01
N ASP A 100 1.00 -15.36 6.32
CA ASP A 100 1.88 -16.15 7.20
C ASP A 100 3.30 -16.31 6.62
N GLU A 101 3.44 -16.33 5.29
CA GLU A 101 4.74 -16.46 4.61
C GLU A 101 5.49 -15.13 4.49
N GLU A 102 4.79 -14.02 4.27
CA GLU A 102 5.39 -12.70 4.03
C GLU A 102 5.68 -11.90 5.31
N LEU A 103 4.92 -12.11 6.39
CA LEU A 103 5.08 -11.33 7.63
C LEU A 103 5.97 -12.03 8.66
N ALA A 104 7.19 -11.52 8.83
CA ALA A 104 8.07 -11.95 9.90
C ALA A 104 7.55 -11.52 11.28
N THR A 105 7.61 -12.42 12.27
CA THR A 105 7.13 -12.16 13.64
C THR A 105 7.84 -10.96 14.28
N GLU A 106 9.14 -10.80 14.04
CA GLU A 106 9.91 -9.67 14.57
C GLU A 106 9.44 -8.32 14.02
N ASP A 107 8.95 -8.28 12.79
CA ASP A 107 8.41 -7.06 12.20
C ASP A 107 7.07 -6.73 12.86
N VAL A 108 6.16 -7.71 12.99
CA VAL A 108 4.83 -7.50 13.62
C VAL A 108 4.94 -6.93 15.03
N GLU A 109 5.88 -7.37 15.86
CA GLU A 109 6.04 -6.81 17.22
C GLU A 109 6.54 -5.36 17.21
N ALA A 110 7.45 -5.03 16.30
CA ALA A 110 7.87 -3.65 16.08
C ALA A 110 6.70 -2.77 15.62
N ILE A 111 5.85 -3.29 14.73
CA ILE A 111 4.61 -2.62 14.29
C ILE A 111 3.67 -2.37 15.45
N ASN A 112 3.37 -3.41 16.22
CA ASN A 112 2.52 -3.35 17.39
C ASN A 112 3.00 -2.30 18.38
N ALA A 113 4.30 -2.27 18.70
CA ALA A 113 4.87 -1.30 19.64
C ALA A 113 4.65 0.15 19.19
N VAL A 114 4.80 0.42 17.90
CA VAL A 114 4.64 1.77 17.32
C VAL A 114 3.17 2.18 17.25
N LEU A 115 2.30 1.30 16.77
CA LEU A 115 0.87 1.61 16.68
C LEU A 115 0.25 1.81 18.07
N ARG A 116 0.68 1.03 19.07
CA ARG A 116 0.28 1.22 20.48
C ARG A 116 0.84 2.53 21.04
N LEU A 117 2.09 2.89 20.73
CA LEU A 117 2.68 4.17 21.14
C LEU A 117 1.89 5.36 20.59
N LEU A 118 1.47 5.27 19.32
CA LEU A 118 0.71 6.31 18.64
C LEU A 118 -0.79 6.27 18.99
N GLY A 119 -1.24 5.27 19.74
CA GLY A 119 -2.64 5.11 20.16
C GLY A 119 -3.58 4.59 19.06
N ILE A 120 -3.05 4.21 17.89
CA ILE A 120 -3.82 3.74 16.74
C ILE A 120 -4.48 2.38 17.05
N ILE A 121 -3.76 1.51 17.76
CA ILE A 121 -4.29 0.22 18.23
C ILE A 121 -4.28 0.14 19.77
N GLN A 122 -5.20 -0.64 20.33
CA GLN A 122 -5.28 -0.88 21.77
C GLN A 122 -4.18 -1.85 22.25
N PRO A 123 -3.89 -1.91 23.56
CA PRO A 123 -2.85 -2.80 24.09
C PRO A 123 -3.06 -4.29 23.80
N ASP A 124 -4.31 -4.73 23.68
CA ASP A 124 -4.67 -6.13 23.41
C ASP A 124 -4.87 -6.41 21.91
N ASP A 125 -4.80 -5.38 21.05
CA ASP A 125 -4.91 -5.54 19.60
C ASP A 125 -3.58 -6.05 19.01
N ASP A 126 -3.69 -6.76 17.89
CA ASP A 126 -2.56 -7.30 17.15
C ASP A 126 -2.63 -6.93 15.66
N TYR A 127 -1.55 -6.36 15.14
CA TYR A 127 -1.49 -5.88 13.76
C TYR A 127 -1.71 -6.99 12.73
N LEU A 128 -1.24 -8.21 12.99
CA LEU A 128 -1.43 -9.34 12.07
C LEU A 128 -2.91 -9.65 11.92
N GLU A 129 -3.66 -9.69 13.03
CA GLU A 129 -5.11 -9.92 13.01
C GLU A 129 -5.86 -8.79 12.27
N LEU A 130 -5.44 -7.53 12.46
CA LEU A 130 -6.03 -6.37 11.79
C LEU A 130 -5.80 -6.42 10.28
N ILE A 131 -4.59 -6.75 9.83
CA ILE A 131 -4.26 -6.86 8.40
C ILE A 131 -4.88 -8.09 7.76
N GLU A 132 -4.94 -9.23 8.47
CA GLU A 132 -5.69 -10.40 7.99
C GLU A 132 -7.15 -10.03 7.76
N THR A 133 -7.78 -9.33 8.72
CA THR A 133 -9.16 -8.87 8.59
C THR A 133 -9.33 -7.92 7.41
N LEU A 134 -8.44 -6.92 7.28
CA LEU A 134 -8.45 -5.95 6.19
C LEU A 134 -8.38 -6.64 4.83
N LEU A 135 -7.39 -7.51 4.64
CA LEU A 135 -7.13 -8.07 3.32
C LEU A 135 -8.12 -9.16 2.94
N THR A 136 -8.51 -10.03 3.89
CA THR A 136 -9.52 -11.06 3.63
C THR A 136 -10.93 -10.49 3.43
N SER A 137 -11.22 -9.29 3.92
CA SER A 137 -12.55 -8.66 3.78
C SER A 137 -12.59 -7.56 2.71
N GLY A 138 -11.48 -6.87 2.49
CA GLY A 138 -11.39 -5.68 1.64
C GLY A 138 -10.93 -5.93 0.20
N THR A 139 -10.42 -7.12 -0.12
CA THR A 139 -9.91 -7.45 -1.47
C THR A 139 -10.85 -8.38 -2.25
N GLY A 140 -10.97 -8.12 -3.55
CA GLY A 140 -11.70 -8.96 -4.51
C GLY A 140 -10.80 -9.91 -5.30
N GLY A 141 -9.50 -9.65 -5.35
CA GLY A 141 -8.51 -10.42 -6.09
C GLY A 141 -7.10 -9.93 -5.80
N PHE A 142 -6.12 -10.61 -6.40
CA PHE A 142 -4.73 -10.18 -6.44
C PHE A 142 -3.99 -10.80 -7.64
N TYR A 143 -2.95 -10.12 -8.10
CA TYR A 143 -1.95 -10.61 -9.03
C TYR A 143 -0.62 -10.76 -8.29
N ASP A 144 0.00 -11.93 -8.36
CA ASP A 144 1.32 -12.21 -7.78
C ASP A 144 2.40 -12.10 -8.87
N PRO A 145 3.31 -11.10 -8.83
CA PRO A 145 4.36 -10.94 -9.82
C PRO A 145 5.47 -11.99 -9.76
N ASP A 146 5.67 -12.68 -8.62
CA ASP A 146 6.68 -13.74 -8.53
C ASP A 146 6.25 -15.00 -9.29
N THR A 147 4.96 -15.32 -9.21
CA THR A 147 4.40 -16.53 -9.84
C THR A 147 3.71 -16.27 -11.17
N GLY A 148 3.29 -15.02 -11.42
CA GLY A 148 2.41 -14.63 -12.51
C GLY A 148 0.98 -15.13 -12.35
N GLU A 149 0.60 -15.63 -11.16
CA GLU A 149 -0.76 -16.10 -10.85
C GLU A 149 -1.68 -14.91 -10.59
N LEU A 150 -2.84 -14.91 -11.26
CA LEU A 150 -3.92 -13.96 -11.03
C LEU A 150 -5.06 -14.69 -10.32
N VAL A 151 -5.39 -14.28 -9.09
CA VAL A 151 -6.42 -14.92 -8.26
C VAL A 151 -7.60 -13.97 -8.06
N VAL A 152 -8.82 -14.42 -8.38
CA VAL A 152 -10.05 -13.65 -8.19
C VAL A 152 -11.01 -14.40 -7.27
N ARG A 153 -11.57 -13.67 -6.30
CA ARG A 153 -12.58 -14.15 -5.38
C ARG A 153 -13.97 -14.11 -6.03
N LEU A 154 -14.69 -15.21 -5.91
CA LEU A 154 -16.09 -15.32 -6.28
C LEU A 154 -16.97 -15.17 -5.03
N PHE A 155 -17.86 -14.18 -5.06
CA PHE A 155 -18.93 -14.07 -4.08
C PHE A 155 -20.11 -14.93 -4.53
N ASP A 156 -20.69 -15.70 -3.59
CA ASP A 156 -21.76 -16.67 -3.84
C ASP A 156 -21.46 -17.69 -4.96
N ASP A 157 -20.17 -17.96 -5.21
CA ASP A 157 -19.67 -18.82 -6.31
C ASP A 157 -20.13 -18.36 -7.71
N GLU A 158 -20.44 -17.06 -7.89
CA GLU A 158 -20.91 -16.51 -9.17
C GLU A 158 -19.81 -15.73 -9.91
N PHE A 159 -19.53 -16.13 -11.16
CA PHE A 159 -18.73 -15.33 -12.10
C PHE A 159 -19.65 -14.39 -12.89
N GLY A 160 -19.66 -13.11 -12.51
CA GLY A 160 -20.49 -12.07 -13.12
C GLY A 160 -19.79 -10.70 -13.18
N PRO A 161 -20.52 -9.62 -13.48
CA PRO A 161 -19.91 -8.31 -13.78
C PRO A 161 -18.93 -7.76 -12.73
N TYR A 162 -19.14 -8.06 -11.44
CA TYR A 162 -18.18 -7.72 -10.37
C TYR A 162 -16.89 -8.56 -10.45
N ALA A 163 -16.98 -9.88 -10.61
CA ALA A 163 -15.78 -10.71 -10.77
C ALA A 163 -15.03 -10.33 -12.07
N GLU A 164 -15.76 -10.00 -13.14
CA GLU A 164 -15.16 -9.53 -14.39
C GLU A 164 -14.40 -8.21 -14.22
N SER A 165 -14.90 -7.25 -13.43
CA SER A 165 -14.16 -6.01 -13.17
C SER A 165 -12.89 -6.26 -12.36
N VAL A 166 -12.94 -7.16 -11.37
CA VAL A 166 -11.74 -7.57 -10.63
C VAL A 166 -10.73 -8.23 -11.57
N VAL A 167 -11.16 -9.15 -12.45
CA VAL A 167 -10.27 -9.74 -13.46
C VAL A 167 -9.60 -8.66 -14.32
N ILE A 168 -10.32 -7.61 -14.72
CA ILE A 168 -9.71 -6.49 -15.46
C ILE A 168 -8.67 -5.74 -14.62
N HIS A 169 -8.97 -5.43 -13.35
CA HIS A 169 -8.02 -4.79 -12.43
C HIS A 169 -6.72 -5.59 -12.34
N GLU A 170 -6.82 -6.89 -12.04
CA GLU A 170 -5.64 -7.74 -11.87
C GLU A 170 -4.90 -8.02 -13.19
N LEU A 171 -5.60 -8.10 -14.33
CA LEU A 171 -4.96 -8.19 -15.64
C LEU A 171 -4.15 -6.94 -15.98
N VAL A 172 -4.55 -5.78 -15.46
CA VAL A 172 -3.76 -4.55 -15.61
C VAL A 172 -2.49 -4.62 -14.79
N HIS A 173 -2.52 -5.16 -13.56
CA HIS A 173 -1.28 -5.44 -12.81
C HIS A 173 -0.34 -6.36 -13.58
N ALA A 174 -0.85 -7.44 -14.17
CA ALA A 174 -0.04 -8.32 -15.00
C ALA A 174 0.56 -7.61 -16.23
N LEU A 175 -0.18 -6.66 -16.86
CA LEU A 175 0.37 -5.83 -17.94
C LEU A 175 1.44 -4.85 -17.43
N GLN A 176 1.23 -4.26 -16.26
CA GLN A 176 2.18 -3.34 -15.65
C GLN A 176 3.49 -4.06 -15.33
N ASP A 177 3.41 -5.22 -14.71
CA ASP A 177 4.54 -6.08 -14.36
C ASP A 177 5.35 -6.49 -15.60
N GLN A 178 4.69 -7.05 -16.62
CA GLN A 178 5.38 -7.50 -17.82
C GLN A 178 6.06 -6.38 -18.62
N HIS A 179 5.56 -5.14 -18.56
CA HIS A 179 6.11 -4.02 -19.34
C HIS A 179 7.05 -3.11 -18.56
N PHE A 180 6.87 -3.00 -17.25
CA PHE A 180 7.56 -2.01 -16.42
C PHE A 180 8.33 -2.59 -15.23
N ASP A 181 8.28 -3.90 -15.00
CA ASP A 181 9.02 -4.61 -13.94
C ASP A 181 8.67 -4.06 -12.55
N LEU A 182 7.49 -4.44 -12.03
CA LEU A 182 6.99 -3.89 -10.76
C LEU A 182 7.92 -4.19 -9.57
N LEU A 183 8.72 -5.26 -9.67
CA LEU A 183 9.68 -5.72 -8.67
C LEU A 183 10.93 -4.81 -8.54
N ASP A 184 11.20 -3.90 -9.49
CA ASP A 184 12.34 -2.98 -9.39
C ASP A 184 12.15 -1.89 -8.30
N ASN A 185 10.96 -1.86 -7.65
CA ASN A 185 10.61 -0.90 -6.60
C ASN A 185 10.80 -1.42 -5.17
N ASP A 186 11.32 -2.64 -4.97
CA ASP A 186 11.48 -3.29 -3.65
C ASP A 186 12.34 -2.51 -2.65
N ASP A 187 13.23 -1.63 -3.14
CA ASP A 187 14.13 -0.81 -2.32
C ASP A 187 13.50 0.54 -1.92
N LEU A 188 12.27 0.85 -2.35
CA LEU A 188 11.57 2.08 -1.97
C LEU A 188 11.02 1.97 -0.54
N GLU A 189 11.15 3.07 0.22
CA GLU A 189 10.69 3.16 1.60
C GLU A 189 9.90 4.47 1.81
N GLY A 190 9.02 4.47 2.81
CA GLY A 190 8.25 5.66 3.21
C GLY A 190 7.42 6.26 2.09
N ASP A 191 7.48 7.58 1.95
CA ASP A 191 6.68 8.37 1.00
C ASP A 191 6.81 7.88 -0.46
N LEU A 192 8.01 7.50 -0.90
CA LEU A 192 8.21 7.02 -2.27
C LEU A 192 7.59 5.63 -2.51
N ALA A 193 7.61 4.75 -1.50
CA ALA A 193 6.93 3.46 -1.60
C ALA A 193 5.40 3.65 -1.74
N TYR A 194 4.85 4.61 -1.00
CA TYR A 194 3.46 5.01 -1.13
C TYR A 194 3.14 5.55 -2.54
N VAL A 195 3.97 6.45 -3.07
CA VAL A 195 3.77 6.99 -4.42
C VAL A 195 3.81 5.89 -5.47
N ALA A 196 4.78 4.97 -5.40
CA ALA A 196 4.87 3.83 -6.32
C ALA A 196 3.60 2.98 -6.29
N SER A 197 3.14 2.62 -5.08
CA SER A 197 1.87 1.89 -4.89
C SER A 197 0.69 2.63 -5.52
N ALA A 198 0.55 3.93 -5.25
CA ALA A 198 -0.55 4.72 -5.79
C ALA A 198 -0.52 4.78 -7.33
N ILE A 199 0.66 4.94 -7.95
CA ILE A 199 0.77 4.92 -9.42
C ILE A 199 0.31 3.58 -10.00
N VAL A 200 0.69 2.47 -9.39
CA VAL A 200 0.32 1.12 -9.84
C VAL A 200 -1.18 0.89 -9.68
N GLU A 201 -1.71 1.11 -8.48
CA GLU A 201 -3.13 0.88 -8.14
C GLU A 201 -4.07 1.82 -8.87
N GLY A 202 -3.66 3.08 -9.01
CA GLY A 202 -4.46 4.09 -9.68
C GLY A 202 -4.74 3.79 -11.15
N ASP A 203 -3.76 3.23 -11.88
CA ASP A 203 -3.93 2.87 -13.28
C ASP A 203 -4.82 1.63 -13.44
N ALA A 204 -4.66 0.64 -12.57
CA ALA A 204 -5.54 -0.53 -12.51
C ALA A 204 -6.99 -0.12 -12.23
N LEU A 205 -7.21 0.70 -11.20
CA LEU A 205 -8.54 1.22 -10.87
C LEU A 205 -9.12 2.09 -12.01
N LEU A 206 -8.30 2.90 -12.68
CA LEU A 206 -8.74 3.69 -13.82
C LEU A 206 -9.29 2.81 -14.95
N ARG A 207 -8.66 1.66 -15.19
CA ARG A 207 -9.04 0.72 -16.24
C ARG A 207 -10.24 -0.11 -15.83
N GLU A 208 -10.33 -0.52 -14.57
CA GLU A 208 -11.52 -1.15 -14.00
C GLU A 208 -12.75 -0.23 -14.17
N VAL A 209 -12.66 1.03 -13.75
CA VAL A 209 -13.76 2.00 -13.87
C VAL A 209 -14.12 2.22 -15.34
N SER A 210 -13.14 2.31 -16.24
CA SER A 210 -13.38 2.46 -17.67
C SER A 210 -14.12 1.25 -18.27
N TYR A 211 -13.76 0.05 -17.82
CA TYR A 211 -14.42 -1.20 -18.19
C TYR A 211 -15.88 -1.22 -17.72
N VAL A 212 -16.13 -0.96 -16.44
CA VAL A 212 -17.49 -0.91 -15.85
C VAL A 212 -18.35 0.14 -16.56
N GLN A 213 -17.79 1.31 -16.91
CA GLN A 213 -18.52 2.34 -17.66
C GLN A 213 -18.89 1.91 -19.09
N ALA A 214 -18.10 1.04 -19.71
CA ALA A 214 -18.33 0.54 -21.06
C ALA A 214 -19.34 -0.62 -21.13
N MET A 215 -19.62 -1.27 -19.99
CA MET A 215 -20.61 -2.35 -19.87
C MET A 215 -22.03 -1.91 -20.27
N SER A 216 -22.92 -2.88 -20.52
CA SER A 216 -24.34 -2.59 -20.71
C SER A 216 -24.98 -2.04 -19.42
N LEU A 217 -26.07 -1.28 -19.55
CA LEU A 217 -26.80 -0.78 -18.37
C LEU A 217 -27.32 -1.91 -17.46
N ALA A 218 -27.56 -3.10 -18.01
CA ALA A 218 -27.97 -4.26 -17.22
C ALA A 218 -26.81 -4.78 -16.38
N ASP A 219 -25.62 -4.88 -16.98
CA ASP A 219 -24.42 -5.37 -16.31
C ASP A 219 -23.90 -4.36 -15.30
N GLN A 220 -23.97 -3.05 -15.59
CA GLN A 220 -23.70 -2.00 -14.60
C GLN A 220 -24.64 -2.10 -13.39
N ALA A 221 -25.93 -2.39 -13.61
CA ALA A 221 -26.87 -2.57 -12.51
C ALA A 221 -26.58 -3.85 -11.70
N ALA A 222 -26.13 -4.91 -12.36
CA ALA A 222 -25.72 -6.15 -11.70
C ALA A 222 -24.41 -5.97 -10.91
N TYR A 223 -23.42 -5.25 -11.45
CA TYR A 223 -22.21 -4.83 -10.75
C TYR A 223 -22.56 -4.06 -9.47
N ILE A 224 -23.38 -3.01 -9.57
CA ILE A 224 -23.79 -2.20 -8.41
C ILE A 224 -24.52 -3.06 -7.37
N ALA A 225 -25.38 -3.98 -7.80
CA ALA A 225 -26.09 -4.87 -6.88
C ALA A 225 -25.12 -5.80 -6.15
N ALA A 226 -24.20 -6.44 -6.88
CA ALA A 226 -23.18 -7.32 -6.32
C ALA A 226 -22.28 -6.57 -5.33
N THR A 227 -21.75 -5.40 -5.70
CA THR A 227 -20.92 -4.57 -4.80
C THR A 227 -21.68 -4.15 -3.54
N ALA A 228 -22.97 -3.86 -3.63
CA ALA A 228 -23.78 -3.49 -2.47
C ALA A 228 -24.07 -4.66 -1.51
N ASP A 229 -23.96 -5.90 -1.99
CA ASP A 229 -24.17 -7.12 -1.20
C ASP A 229 -22.88 -7.61 -0.52
N ILE A 230 -21.71 -7.06 -0.87
CA ILE A 230 -20.42 -7.37 -0.20
C ILE A 230 -20.47 -6.89 1.25
N ASP A 231 -20.24 -7.81 2.19
CA ASP A 231 -20.20 -7.50 3.62
C ASP A 231 -18.83 -6.94 4.03
N LEU A 232 -18.75 -5.62 4.15
CA LEU A 232 -17.56 -4.90 4.63
C LEU A 232 -17.62 -4.56 6.12
N SER A 233 -18.58 -5.10 6.88
CA SER A 233 -18.77 -4.73 8.29
C SER A 233 -17.59 -5.10 9.19
N ALA A 234 -16.73 -6.04 8.77
CA ALA A 234 -15.48 -6.34 9.46
C ALA A 234 -14.50 -5.15 9.46
N LEU A 235 -14.55 -4.31 8.42
CA LEU A 235 -13.69 -3.13 8.30
C LEU A 235 -14.11 -2.01 9.26
N ASP A 236 -15.38 -1.95 9.67
CA ASP A 236 -15.90 -0.94 10.61
C ASP A 236 -15.24 -1.00 12.00
N THR A 237 -14.58 -2.12 12.32
CA THR A 237 -13.87 -2.32 13.59
C THR A 237 -12.38 -2.00 13.53
N LEU A 238 -11.83 -1.76 12.32
CA LEU A 238 -10.43 -1.46 12.14
C LEU A 238 -10.15 0.04 12.33
N PRO A 239 -8.94 0.42 12.80
CA PRO A 239 -8.52 1.82 12.85
C PRO A 239 -8.57 2.50 11.46
N GLY A 240 -8.93 3.77 11.43
CA GLY A 240 -9.01 4.57 10.21
C GLY A 240 -7.66 4.64 9.50
N TYR A 241 -6.56 4.76 10.26
CA TYR A 241 -5.19 4.70 9.70
C TYR A 241 -4.96 3.47 8.80
N ILE A 242 -5.49 2.31 9.19
CA ILE A 242 -5.32 1.05 8.47
C ILE A 242 -6.24 1.00 7.24
N VAL A 243 -7.53 1.31 7.42
CA VAL A 243 -8.52 1.20 6.33
C VAL A 243 -8.32 2.29 5.28
N GLU A 244 -8.15 3.54 5.72
CA GLU A 244 -7.91 4.68 4.82
C GLU A 244 -6.55 4.57 4.15
N GLY A 245 -5.51 4.09 4.84
CA GLY A 245 -4.21 3.88 4.24
C GLY A 245 -4.24 2.90 3.06
N PHE A 246 -4.98 1.79 3.21
CA PHE A 246 -5.19 0.83 2.13
C PHE A 246 -5.95 1.45 0.95
N GLN A 247 -7.03 2.20 1.20
CA GLN A 247 -7.86 2.80 0.15
C GLN A 247 -7.19 4.01 -0.54
N ALA A 248 -6.33 4.73 0.17
CA ALA A 248 -5.72 5.97 -0.30
C ALA A 248 -4.88 5.74 -1.58
N ALA A 249 -4.06 4.70 -1.63
CA ALA A 249 -3.21 4.42 -2.79
C ALA A 249 -4.04 4.30 -4.09
N TYR A 250 -5.14 3.55 -4.05
CA TYR A 250 -6.06 3.40 -5.18
C TYR A 250 -6.63 4.75 -5.64
N LEU A 251 -7.18 5.52 -4.70
CA LEU A 251 -7.90 6.76 -5.03
C LEU A 251 -6.96 7.87 -5.46
N ASP A 252 -5.87 8.07 -4.74
CA ASP A 252 -4.92 9.15 -5.01
C ASP A 252 -4.20 8.92 -6.35
N GLY A 253 -3.82 7.68 -6.63
CA GLY A 253 -3.33 7.27 -7.95
C GLY A 253 -4.34 7.46 -9.08
N PHE A 254 -5.59 7.04 -8.85
CA PHE A 254 -6.66 7.17 -9.83
C PHE A 254 -6.90 8.64 -10.20
N PHE A 255 -6.97 9.53 -9.21
CA PHE A 255 -7.14 10.96 -9.46
C PHE A 255 -5.92 11.56 -10.15
N PHE A 256 -4.71 11.16 -9.75
CA PHE A 256 -3.48 11.58 -10.42
C PHE A 256 -3.48 11.21 -11.91
N HIS A 257 -3.80 9.97 -12.26
CA HIS A 257 -3.85 9.50 -13.65
C HIS A 257 -4.94 10.19 -14.48
N GLN A 258 -6.09 10.49 -13.90
CA GLN A 258 -7.12 11.30 -14.57
C GLN A 258 -6.62 12.69 -14.94
N GLU A 259 -5.78 13.26 -14.08
CA GLU A 259 -5.28 14.63 -14.19
C GLU A 259 -4.07 14.76 -15.13
N ILE A 260 -3.17 13.77 -15.21
CA ILE A 260 -2.06 13.76 -16.18
C ILE A 260 -2.47 13.28 -17.58
N GLY A 261 -3.50 12.43 -17.66
CA GLY A 261 -4.04 11.88 -18.89
C GLY A 261 -3.33 10.61 -19.37
N LEU A 262 -4.07 9.80 -20.14
CA LEU A 262 -3.68 8.43 -20.52
C LEU A 262 -2.32 8.32 -21.22
N ASP A 263 -1.96 9.30 -22.06
CA ASP A 263 -0.70 9.29 -22.82
C ASP A 263 0.55 9.45 -21.92
N GLU A 264 0.37 9.92 -20.68
CA GLU A 264 1.48 10.17 -19.72
C GLU A 264 1.66 9.03 -18.70
N ILE A 265 0.68 8.13 -18.56
CA ILE A 265 0.65 7.08 -17.53
C ILE A 265 1.89 6.19 -17.57
N ASP A 266 2.26 5.67 -18.75
CA ASP A 266 3.37 4.71 -18.88
C ASP A 266 4.72 5.31 -18.42
N SER A 267 4.89 6.63 -18.57
CA SER A 267 6.11 7.29 -18.12
C SER A 267 6.26 7.34 -16.60
N GLN A 268 5.15 7.20 -15.86
CA GLN A 268 5.14 7.25 -14.39
C GLN A 268 5.73 6.00 -13.75
N PHE A 269 5.68 4.85 -14.44
CA PHE A 269 6.31 3.62 -13.94
C PHE A 269 7.85 3.67 -13.98
N THR A 270 8.44 4.65 -14.68
CA THR A 270 9.90 4.84 -14.73
C THR A 270 10.35 6.18 -14.19
N ASN A 271 9.43 7.14 -14.05
CA ASN A 271 9.67 8.47 -13.49
C ASN A 271 8.49 8.80 -12.57
N LEU A 272 8.51 8.23 -11.37
CA LEU A 272 7.51 8.48 -10.35
C LEU A 272 7.47 9.97 -9.96
N PRO A 273 6.32 10.48 -9.49
CA PRO A 273 6.32 11.67 -8.65
C PRO A 273 7.33 11.51 -7.49
N GLU A 274 8.00 12.60 -7.13
CA GLU A 274 9.08 12.56 -6.12
C GLU A 274 8.54 12.57 -4.67
N SER A 275 7.23 12.74 -4.49
CA SER A 275 6.56 12.72 -3.18
C SER A 275 5.05 12.50 -3.29
N SER A 276 4.41 12.08 -2.19
CA SER A 276 2.94 12.05 -2.11
C SER A 276 2.35 13.45 -2.27
N GLU A 277 3.07 14.51 -1.94
CA GLU A 277 2.59 15.87 -2.21
C GLU A 277 2.47 16.15 -3.71
N GLN A 278 3.44 15.73 -4.53
CA GLN A 278 3.32 15.85 -5.98
C GLN A 278 2.18 14.97 -6.52
N LEU A 279 2.02 13.76 -5.98
CA LEU A 279 0.91 12.88 -6.34
C LEU A 279 -0.45 13.56 -6.08
N LEU A 280 -0.60 14.24 -4.94
CA LEU A 280 -1.85 14.85 -4.50
C LEU A 280 -2.08 16.26 -5.07
N ASP A 281 -1.02 17.00 -5.40
CA ASP A 281 -1.07 18.35 -5.98
C ASP A 281 -0.42 18.38 -7.37
N GLN A 282 -1.27 18.28 -8.40
CA GLN A 282 -0.89 18.32 -9.81
C GLN A 282 -0.09 19.58 -10.20
N ASP A 283 -0.35 20.68 -9.51
CA ASP A 283 0.24 21.98 -9.78
C ASP A 283 1.71 21.99 -9.30
N LYS A 284 1.98 21.30 -8.19
CA LYS A 284 3.35 21.00 -7.69
C LYS A 284 4.07 19.98 -8.55
N TYR A 285 3.41 18.89 -8.93
CA TYR A 285 3.96 17.90 -9.86
C TYR A 285 4.42 18.54 -11.18
N ARG A 286 3.55 19.34 -11.84
CA ARG A 286 3.88 20.03 -13.10
C ARG A 286 5.01 21.04 -12.98
N ARG A 287 5.22 21.60 -11.79
CA ARG A 287 6.32 22.53 -11.50
C ARG A 287 7.60 21.83 -11.09
N ASP A 288 7.57 20.51 -10.95
CA ASP A 288 8.69 19.70 -10.48
C ASP A 288 9.20 20.21 -9.13
N GLU A 289 8.28 20.39 -8.18
CA GLU A 289 8.60 20.85 -6.83
C GLU A 289 9.31 19.75 -6.04
N GLN A 290 10.62 19.89 -5.91
CA GLN A 290 11.47 18.90 -5.27
C GLN A 290 11.32 18.94 -3.74
N PRO A 291 11.15 17.78 -3.07
CA PRO A 291 11.21 17.68 -1.62
C PRO A 291 12.49 18.32 -1.06
N ARG A 292 12.37 19.09 0.02
CA ARG A 292 13.54 19.66 0.68
C ARG A 292 14.13 18.63 1.65
N PRO A 293 15.45 18.38 1.58
CA PRO A 293 16.07 17.38 2.42
C PRO A 293 16.07 17.82 3.89
N VAL A 294 15.61 16.92 4.76
CA VAL A 294 15.69 17.06 6.22
C VAL A 294 16.65 16.00 6.75
N VAL A 295 17.56 16.38 7.64
CA VAL A 295 18.56 15.48 8.19
C VAL A 295 18.42 15.44 9.71
N LEU A 296 18.14 14.25 10.24
CA LEU A 296 18.14 14.01 11.67
C LEU A 296 19.57 13.82 12.18
N PRO A 297 19.89 14.24 13.42
CA PRO A 297 21.16 13.92 14.05
C PRO A 297 21.35 12.41 14.16
N ASP A 298 22.61 11.96 14.20
CA ASP A 298 22.93 10.57 14.55
C ASP A 298 22.55 10.35 16.01
N LEU A 299 21.62 9.42 16.26
CA LEU A 299 21.13 9.08 17.58
C LEU A 299 21.47 7.63 17.89
N GLU A 300 22.16 7.41 19.01
CA GLU A 300 22.29 6.10 19.62
C GLU A 300 21.38 6.03 20.85
N LEU A 301 20.41 5.13 20.82
CA LEU A 301 19.48 4.87 21.91
C LEU A 301 19.79 3.49 22.51
N PRO A 302 20.47 3.43 23.68
CA PRO A 302 20.81 2.16 24.29
C PRO A 302 19.58 1.29 24.55
N GLY A 303 19.58 0.07 24.03
CA GLY A 303 18.46 -0.87 24.18
C GLY A 303 17.44 -0.81 23.04
N TYR A 304 17.51 0.22 22.20
CA TYR A 304 16.66 0.36 21.03
C TYR A 304 17.43 0.09 19.74
N THR A 305 16.73 -0.40 18.73
CA THR A 305 17.20 -0.56 17.36
C THR A 305 16.47 0.43 16.48
N LEU A 306 17.19 1.08 15.55
CA LEU A 306 16.56 1.86 14.48
C LEU A 306 15.84 0.87 13.57
N TRP A 307 14.52 0.94 13.57
CA TRP A 307 13.66 0.02 12.84
C TRP A 307 13.16 0.63 11.54
N PHE A 308 12.91 1.95 11.52
CA PHE A 308 12.50 2.68 10.32
C PHE A 308 13.18 4.04 10.24
N ASP A 309 13.60 4.43 9.03
CA ASP A 309 14.30 5.68 8.73
C ASP A 309 14.01 6.11 7.29
N ALA A 310 12.87 6.76 7.08
CA ALA A 310 12.46 7.25 5.77
C ALA A 310 11.63 8.53 5.90
N THR A 311 11.28 9.14 4.77
CA THR A 311 10.36 10.26 4.73
C THR A 311 8.93 9.77 4.93
N ALA A 312 8.15 10.46 5.77
CA ALA A 312 6.72 10.20 5.93
C ALA A 312 5.93 10.69 4.71
N GLY A 313 6.17 11.95 4.30
CA GLY A 313 5.44 12.60 3.21
C GLY A 313 4.10 13.20 3.66
N GLN A 314 3.40 13.83 2.72
CA GLN A 314 2.10 14.45 3.01
C GLN A 314 1.05 13.41 3.40
N LYS A 315 0.92 12.31 2.64
CA LYS A 315 -0.15 11.35 2.87
C LYS A 315 -0.01 10.59 4.19
N ASP A 316 1.20 10.14 4.55
CA ASP A 316 1.40 9.41 5.81
C ASP A 316 1.04 10.28 7.02
N LEU A 317 1.40 11.58 6.99
CA LEU A 317 1.03 12.53 8.03
C LEU A 317 -0.49 12.77 8.10
N GLU A 318 -1.16 12.87 6.95
CA GLU A 318 -2.62 12.92 6.88
C GLU A 318 -3.23 11.67 7.53
N LEU A 319 -2.83 10.47 7.10
CA LEU A 319 -3.36 9.21 7.61
C LEU A 319 -3.12 9.06 9.11
N LEU A 320 -1.89 9.33 9.58
CA LEU A 320 -1.51 9.22 10.99
C LEU A 320 -2.44 10.05 11.88
N LEU A 321 -2.79 11.25 11.45
CA LEU A 321 -3.60 12.17 12.24
C LEU A 321 -5.10 11.84 12.21
N THR A 322 -5.58 11.09 11.20
CA THR A 322 -7.00 10.81 10.97
C THR A 322 -7.72 10.30 12.22
N ASP A 323 -7.19 9.28 12.91
CA ASP A 323 -7.90 8.66 14.04
C ASP A 323 -8.01 9.59 15.25
N GLY A 324 -7.05 10.52 15.41
CA GLY A 324 -7.02 11.45 16.53
C GLY A 324 -7.82 12.73 16.32
N ILE A 325 -7.87 13.26 15.09
CA ILE A 325 -8.46 14.59 14.81
C ILE A 325 -9.51 14.59 13.68
N GLY A 326 -9.71 13.45 13.03
CA GLY A 326 -10.64 13.26 11.91
C GLY A 326 -10.03 13.62 10.55
N ALA A 327 -10.35 12.79 9.54
CA ALA A 327 -9.77 12.85 8.18
C ALA A 327 -9.71 14.26 7.58
N GLY A 328 -10.82 15.02 7.61
CA GLY A 328 -10.84 16.33 6.98
C GLY A 328 -9.96 17.38 7.68
N GLU A 329 -9.70 17.25 8.98
CA GLU A 329 -8.75 18.12 9.68
C GLU A 329 -7.30 17.67 9.47
N ALA A 330 -7.08 16.36 9.46
CA ALA A 330 -5.79 15.76 9.12
C ALA A 330 -5.30 16.14 7.72
N GLU A 331 -6.17 16.01 6.70
CA GLU A 331 -5.89 16.43 5.31
C GLU A 331 -5.43 17.89 5.26
N ARG A 332 -6.20 18.80 5.90
CA ARG A 332 -5.86 20.23 5.92
C ARG A 332 -4.56 20.54 6.66
N ALA A 333 -4.19 19.73 7.65
CA ALA A 333 -2.98 19.94 8.44
C ALA A 333 -1.73 19.43 7.72
N ALA A 334 -1.86 18.38 6.90
CA ALA A 334 -0.75 17.80 6.15
C ALA A 334 -0.38 18.60 4.89
N VAL A 335 -1.34 19.32 4.29
CA VAL A 335 -1.13 20.13 3.07
C VAL A 335 0.01 21.14 3.20
N GLY A 336 0.84 21.21 2.16
CA GLY A 336 2.00 22.12 2.05
C GLY A 336 3.20 21.62 2.84
N TRP A 337 3.32 20.30 2.88
CA TRP A 337 4.51 19.57 3.26
C TRP A 337 5.67 19.96 2.35
N GLY A 338 6.80 20.39 2.92
CA GLY A 338 7.98 20.77 2.13
C GLY A 338 9.12 19.77 2.18
N GLY A 339 9.04 18.77 3.06
CA GLY A 339 10.11 17.83 3.39
C GLY A 339 10.00 17.32 4.83
N ASP A 340 10.40 16.09 5.08
CA ASP A 340 10.56 15.58 6.44
C ASP A 340 11.62 14.46 6.53
N ALA A 341 11.94 14.11 7.77
CA ALA A 341 12.59 12.86 8.12
C ALA A 341 11.86 12.23 9.31
N ASN A 342 11.46 10.97 9.15
CA ASN A 342 10.77 10.16 10.15
C ASN A 342 11.68 9.00 10.57
N ARG A 343 11.86 8.83 11.88
CA ARG A 343 12.57 7.69 12.47
C ARG A 343 11.75 7.03 13.55
N ILE A 344 11.78 5.70 13.50
CA ILE A 344 11.20 4.87 14.53
C ILE A 344 12.28 3.96 15.11
N TYR A 345 12.33 3.94 16.43
CA TYR A 345 13.15 3.00 17.19
C TYR A 345 12.24 2.10 18.02
N ASN A 346 12.63 0.85 18.22
CA ASN A 346 11.96 -0.05 19.16
C ASN A 346 12.95 -1.01 19.83
N THR A 347 12.47 -1.70 20.85
CA THR A 347 13.26 -2.71 21.59
C THR A 347 13.10 -4.13 21.06
N GLY A 348 12.24 -4.35 20.05
CA GLY A 348 11.76 -5.67 19.63
C GLY A 348 10.72 -6.28 20.58
N GLU A 349 10.25 -5.49 21.55
CA GLU A 349 9.16 -5.80 22.48
C GLU A 349 8.20 -4.58 22.49
N ASP A 350 7.56 -4.27 23.63
CA ASP A 350 6.48 -3.27 23.72
C ASP A 350 6.92 -1.79 23.72
N GLU A 351 8.22 -1.50 23.60
CA GLU A 351 8.73 -0.13 23.70
C GLU A 351 9.15 0.44 22.34
N ALA A 352 8.69 1.66 22.06
CA ALA A 352 8.97 2.37 20.82
C ALA A 352 9.25 3.86 21.05
N VAL A 353 9.90 4.47 20.06
CA VAL A 353 10.13 5.92 19.94
C VAL A 353 9.82 6.32 18.51
N TYR A 354 8.92 7.28 18.35
CA TYR A 354 8.62 7.95 17.09
C TYR A 354 9.26 9.35 17.09
N ILE A 355 9.96 9.69 16.01
CA ILE A 355 10.60 10.99 15.82
C ILE A 355 10.26 11.48 14.41
N LEU A 356 9.70 12.69 14.33
CA LEU A 356 9.48 13.40 13.08
C LEU A 356 10.17 14.77 13.15
N GLN A 357 11.02 15.06 12.17
CA GLN A 357 11.43 16.42 11.87
C GLN A 357 10.77 16.82 10.56
N TYR A 358 9.81 17.72 10.63
CA TYR A 358 9.05 18.23 9.51
C TYR A 358 9.53 19.63 9.10
N LEU A 359 9.40 19.93 7.82
CA LEU A 359 9.64 21.23 7.22
C LEU A 359 8.47 21.58 6.30
N GLY A 360 7.67 22.58 6.68
CA GLY A 360 6.54 23.07 5.87
C GLY A 360 6.98 24.10 4.84
N ASP A 361 6.27 24.20 3.72
CA ASP A 361 6.56 25.19 2.66
C ASP A 361 6.61 26.62 3.17
N THR A 362 5.75 26.92 4.13
CA THR A 362 5.76 28.15 4.87
C THR A 362 5.59 27.88 6.36
N LYS A 363 5.69 28.96 7.13
CA LYS A 363 5.49 28.92 8.58
C LYS A 363 4.05 28.60 8.96
N VAL A 364 3.10 28.84 8.06
CA VAL A 364 1.67 28.62 8.31
C VAL A 364 1.39 27.12 8.32
N GLU A 365 1.95 26.35 7.40
CA GLU A 365 1.75 24.90 7.33
C GLU A 365 2.39 24.21 8.55
N ALA A 366 3.59 24.64 8.96
CA ALA A 366 4.19 24.17 10.21
C ALA A 366 3.35 24.51 11.46
N GLU A 367 2.69 25.67 11.49
CA GLU A 367 1.74 26.05 12.57
C GLU A 367 0.48 25.17 12.58
N GLN A 368 -0.01 24.79 11.39
CA GLN A 368 -1.18 23.92 11.25
C GLN A 368 -0.84 22.49 11.70
N LEU A 369 0.30 21.96 11.26
CA LEU A 369 0.75 20.62 11.65
C LEU A 369 1.12 20.55 13.14
N GLU A 370 1.71 21.61 13.71
CA GLU A 370 1.94 21.72 15.16
C GLU A 370 0.63 21.57 15.94
N ALA A 371 -0.41 22.33 15.57
CA ALA A 371 -1.71 22.27 16.23
C ALA A 371 -2.36 20.88 16.11
N ALA A 372 -2.26 20.26 14.93
CA ALA A 372 -2.79 18.94 14.67
C ALA A 372 -2.09 17.85 15.51
N PHE A 373 -0.76 17.87 15.60
CA PHE A 373 -0.03 16.91 16.45
C PHE A 373 -0.32 17.09 17.94
N VAL A 374 -0.48 18.34 18.41
CA VAL A 374 -0.87 18.58 19.82
C VAL A 374 -2.22 17.95 20.10
N GLU A 375 -3.22 18.16 19.23
CA GLU A 375 -4.55 17.58 19.43
C GLU A 375 -4.56 16.06 19.25
N PHE A 376 -3.83 15.52 18.27
CA PHE A 376 -3.64 14.09 18.09
C PHE A 376 -3.04 13.44 19.34
N ILE A 377 -1.96 14.01 19.88
CA ILE A 377 -1.30 13.51 21.10
C ILE A 377 -2.27 13.54 22.28
N ASP A 378 -3.00 14.64 22.48
CA ASP A 378 -3.97 14.78 23.56
C ASP A 378 -5.12 13.74 23.47
N ASN A 379 -5.48 13.30 22.26
CA ASN A 379 -6.58 12.36 22.02
C ASN A 379 -6.14 10.88 22.01
N MET A 380 -4.94 10.59 21.51
CA MET A 380 -4.53 9.22 21.15
C MET A 380 -3.40 8.67 22.02
N VAL A 381 -2.44 9.52 22.41
CA VAL A 381 -1.20 9.07 23.04
C VAL A 381 -1.38 9.00 24.57
N SER A 382 -0.82 7.96 25.19
CA SER A 382 -0.86 7.78 26.65
C SER A 382 -0.20 8.93 27.42
N ASP A 383 -0.83 9.38 28.50
CA ASP A 383 -0.27 10.37 29.45
C ASP A 383 1.08 9.94 30.08
N ASP A 384 1.37 8.64 30.08
CA ASP A 384 2.62 8.08 30.59
C ASP A 384 3.78 8.21 29.58
N ALA A 385 3.48 8.41 28.29
CA ALA A 385 4.48 8.59 27.25
C ALA A 385 5.15 9.97 27.38
N PHE A 386 6.41 10.05 26.96
CA PHE A 386 7.07 11.33 26.79
C PHE A 386 6.77 11.92 25.42
N THR A 387 6.30 13.16 25.40
CA THR A 387 5.95 13.86 24.17
C THR A 387 6.64 15.22 24.06
N VAL A 388 7.04 15.58 22.84
CA VAL A 388 7.56 16.89 22.46
C VAL A 388 6.89 17.26 21.15
N VAL A 389 6.36 18.49 21.09
CA VAL A 389 5.96 19.16 19.86
C VAL A 389 6.57 20.56 19.93
N GLU A 390 7.59 20.81 19.13
CA GLU A 390 8.36 22.06 19.14
C GLU A 390 8.54 22.60 17.74
N ARG A 391 8.04 23.81 17.51
CA ARG A 391 8.17 24.50 16.23
C ARG A 391 9.19 25.62 16.29
N ASP A 392 10.00 25.76 15.25
CA ASP A 392 10.79 26.97 14.96
C ASP A 392 10.55 27.39 13.50
N ALA A 393 9.89 28.53 13.31
CA ALA A 393 9.51 29.01 11.99
C ALA A 393 8.66 28.00 11.20
N ASP A 394 9.22 27.46 10.11
CA ASP A 394 8.66 26.46 9.20
C ASP A 394 9.10 25.03 9.53
N GLU A 395 9.88 24.83 10.60
CA GLU A 395 10.30 23.52 11.08
C GLU A 395 9.47 23.08 12.29
N LEU A 396 9.14 21.78 12.37
CA LEU A 396 8.44 21.15 13.49
C LEU A 396 9.17 19.87 13.91
N LEU A 397 9.49 19.76 15.20
CA LEU A 397 9.98 18.54 15.83
C LEU A 397 8.85 17.88 16.62
N VAL A 398 8.58 16.62 16.33
CA VAL A 398 7.70 15.75 17.13
C VAL A 398 8.52 14.57 17.65
N ILE A 399 8.44 14.33 18.96
CA ILE A 399 9.02 13.13 19.59
C ILE A 399 7.93 12.52 20.47
N ILE A 400 7.68 11.22 20.30
CA ILE A 400 6.79 10.43 21.15
C ILE A 400 7.59 9.19 21.58
N ALA A 401 7.69 8.93 22.88
CA ALA A 401 8.46 7.80 23.41
C ALA A 401 7.68 7.08 24.50
N SER A 402 7.59 5.75 24.40
CA SER A 402 6.87 4.92 25.38
C SER A 402 7.56 4.94 26.75
N ASP A 403 8.90 4.91 26.78
CA ASP A 403 9.69 5.11 27.99
C ASP A 403 10.00 6.61 28.21
N PRO A 404 9.39 7.26 29.22
CA PRO A 404 9.67 8.66 29.47
C PRO A 404 11.11 8.93 29.93
N ALA A 405 11.89 7.92 30.32
CA ALA A 405 13.29 8.08 30.73
C ALA A 405 14.23 8.41 29.57
N VAL A 406 13.92 7.98 28.33
CA VAL A 406 14.76 8.30 27.15
C VAL A 406 14.50 9.71 26.60
N GLY A 407 13.29 10.23 26.81
CA GLY A 407 12.80 11.51 26.27
C GLY A 407 13.71 12.73 26.48
N PRO A 408 14.20 13.01 27.71
CA PRO A 408 15.07 14.17 27.93
C PRO A 408 16.39 14.13 27.14
N SER A 409 16.95 12.95 26.92
CA SER A 409 18.18 12.79 26.12
C SER A 409 17.90 12.98 24.64
N LEU A 410 16.76 12.46 24.17
CA LEU A 410 16.26 12.66 22.80
C LEU A 410 16.08 14.16 22.49
N ARG A 411 15.27 14.87 23.27
CA ARG A 411 15.04 16.33 23.06
C ARG A 411 16.34 17.13 23.05
N ALA A 412 17.29 16.79 23.93
CA ALA A 412 18.57 17.49 23.99
C ALA A 412 19.42 17.32 22.71
N ALA A 413 19.28 16.21 21.99
CA ALA A 413 20.00 15.96 20.75
C ALA A 413 19.54 16.87 19.58
N PHE A 414 18.33 17.42 19.66
CA PHE A 414 17.76 18.33 18.66
C PHE A 414 17.91 19.81 19.02
N SER A 415 18.38 20.12 20.22
CA SER A 415 18.49 21.51 20.74
C SER A 415 19.79 22.23 20.35
N SER A 416 20.50 21.79 19.31
CA SER A 416 21.89 22.22 19.00
C SER A 416 22.02 23.42 18.07
#